data_AF-A0A3N5GXH2-F1
#
_entry.id   AF-A0A3N5GXH2-F1
#
_cell.length_a   1.000
_cell.length_b   1.000
_cell.length_c   1.000
_cell.angle_alpha   90.00
_cell.angle_beta   90.00
_cell.angle_gamma   90.00
#
_symmetry.space_group_name_H-M   'P 1'
#
loop_
_entity.id
_entity.type
_entity.pdbx_description
1 polymer ?
#
loop_
_entity_poly.entity_id
_entity_poly.type
_entity_poly.pdbx_seq_one_letter_code
_entity_poly.pdbx_strand_id
1 'polypeptide(L)' 'MIKRIAFRTASRFVLQPWYRQVRGLTLGTRSVVLDDEGRVLLLRHTYAPGWFLPGGGVERG' A
#
# COMPACT_ATOMS: atom_id res chain seq x y z
N MET A 1 -11.50 -21.89 -22.85
CA MET A 1 -10.05 -21.64 -22.62
C MET A 1 -9.58 -20.30 -23.21
N ILE A 2 -9.89 -20.00 -24.48
CA ILE A 2 -9.54 -18.76 -25.19
C ILE A 2 -10.03 -17.47 -24.51
N LYS A 3 -11.28 -17.44 -24.02
CA LYS A 3 -11.85 -16.26 -23.32
C LYS A 3 -11.07 -15.87 -22.06
N ARG A 4 -10.44 -16.84 -21.37
CA ARG A 4 -9.69 -16.61 -20.13
C ARG A 4 -8.30 -16.02 -20.40
N ILE A 5 -7.67 -16.40 -21.50
CA ILE A 5 -6.38 -15.84 -21.95
C ILE A 5 -6.59 -14.42 -22.49
N ALA A 6 -7.60 -14.23 -23.35
CA ALA A 6 -7.95 -12.92 -23.89
C ALA A 6 -8.30 -11.90 -22.80
N PHE A 7 -9.07 -12.29 -21.79
CA PHE A 7 -9.39 -11.43 -20.64
C PHE A 7 -8.15 -11.06 -19.82
N ARG A 8 -7.23 -12.01 -19.60
CA ARG A 8 -5.99 -11.77 -18.84
C ARG A 8 -5.02 -10.83 -19.58
N THR A 9 -4.98 -10.92 -20.90
CA THR A 9 -4.17 -10.06 -21.76
C THR A 9 -4.79 -8.66 -21.85
N ALA A 10 -6.09 -8.55 -22.18
CA ALA A 10 -6.79 -7.27 -22.28
C ALA A 10 -6.80 -6.51 -20.94
N SER A 11 -6.99 -7.21 -19.81
CA SER A 11 -6.94 -6.57 -18.49
C SER A 11 -5.57 -5.97 -18.15
N ARG A 12 -4.48 -6.65 -18.54
CA ARG A 12 -3.12 -6.17 -18.29
C ARG A 12 -2.74 -4.98 -19.17
N PHE A 13 -3.15 -4.98 -20.44
CA PHE A 13 -2.75 -3.94 -21.39
C PHE A 13 -3.69 -2.74 -21.46
N VAL A 14 -4.97 -2.89 -21.08
CA VAL A 14 -5.96 -1.82 -21.18
C VAL A 14 -6.47 -1.40 -19.80
N LEU A 15 -7.00 -2.35 -19.02
CA LEU A 15 -7.65 -2.00 -17.75
C LEU A 15 -6.65 -1.51 -16.70
N GLN A 16 -5.50 -2.15 -16.54
CA GLN A 16 -4.49 -1.74 -15.56
C GLN A 16 -3.92 -0.33 -15.79
N PRO A 17 -3.47 0.07 -17.00
CA PRO A 17 -3.02 1.44 -17.23
C PRO A 17 -4.15 2.45 -17.13
N TRP A 18 -5.36 2.11 -17.61
CA TRP A 18 -6.54 2.96 -17.42
C TRP A 18 -6.80 3.20 -15.92
N TYR A 19 -6.89 2.15 -15.11
CA TYR A 19 -7.11 2.29 -13.67
C TYR A 19 -6.02 3.08 -12.96
N ARG A 20 -4.75 2.97 -13.37
CA ARG A 20 -3.66 3.78 -12.81
C ARG A 20 -3.83 5.27 -13.12
N GLN A 21 -4.44 5.61 -14.25
CA GLN A 21 -4.66 7.00 -14.66
C GLN A 21 -5.89 7.63 -13.98
N VAL A 22 -6.99 6.88 -13.82
CA VAL A 22 -8.25 7.40 -13.25
C VAL A 22 -8.40 7.20 -11.74
N ARG A 23 -7.72 6.24 -11.11
CA ARG A 23 -7.79 6.05 -9.65
C ARG A 23 -6.88 7.06 -8.94
N GLY A 24 -7.37 7.62 -7.84
CA GLY A 24 -6.53 8.40 -6.94
C GLY A 24 -5.40 7.55 -6.36
N LEU A 25 -4.21 8.14 -6.23
CA LEU A 25 -3.08 7.52 -5.55
C LEU A 25 -3.32 7.54 -4.04
N THR A 26 -3.37 6.37 -3.40
CA THR A 26 -3.35 6.26 -1.95
C THR A 26 -1.89 6.30 -1.48
N LEU A 27 -1.51 7.39 -0.82
CA LEU A 27 -0.20 7.53 -0.20
C LEU A 27 -0.28 7.12 1.26
N GLY A 28 0.70 6.36 1.72
CA GLY A 28 0.85 5.97 3.11
C GLY A 28 2.25 6.30 3.59
N THR A 29 2.39 6.59 4.88
CA THR A 29 3.67 6.82 5.53
C THR A 29 3.97 5.70 6.52
N ARG A 30 5.27 5.46 6.72
CA ARG A 30 5.81 4.73 7.87
C ARG A 30 6.95 5.53 8.44
N SER A 31 6.94 5.73 9.73
CA SER A 31 7.90 6.55 10.46
C SER A 31 8.75 5.68 11.37
N VAL A 32 10.03 6.00 11.45
CA VAL A 32 10.93 5.42 12.45
C VAL A 32 11.08 6.47 13.54
N VAL A 33 10.62 6.15 14.75
CA VAL A 33 10.77 7.01 15.92
C VAL A 33 11.85 6.39 16.80
N LEU A 34 12.87 7.18 17.11
CA LEU A 34 14.02 6.79 17.92
C LEU A 34 13.97 7.52 19.25
N ASP A 35 14.39 6.84 20.32
CA ASP A 35 14.73 7.49 21.59
C ASP A 35 16.23 7.81 21.69
N ASP A 36 16.64 8.42 22.79
CA ASP A 36 18.03 8.83 23.03
C ASP A 36 19.02 7.65 23.12
N GLU A 37 18.51 6.43 23.33
CA GLU A 37 19.30 5.20 23.37
C GLU A 37 19.33 4.48 22.01
N GLY A 38 18.68 5.03 20.98
CA GLY A 38 18.63 4.47 19.63
C GLY A 38 17.63 3.32 19.47
N ARG A 39 16.69 3.14 20.40
CA ARG A 39 15.63 2.13 20.28
C ARG A 39 14.52 2.61 19.35
N VAL A 40 13.85 1.68 18.66
CA VAL A 40 12.78 1.99 17.69
C VAL A 40 11.40 1.76 18.30
N LEU A 41 10.51 2.75 18.19
CA LEU A 41 9.09 2.57 18.53
C LEU A 41 8.40 1.63 17.53
N LEU A 42 7.77 0.58 18.05
CA LEU A 42 6.95 -0.36 17.29
C LEU A 42 5.55 -0.46 17.90
N LEU A 43 4.56 -0.63 17.03
CA LEU A 43 3.15 -0.81 17.39
C LEU A 43 2.75 -2.28 17.21
N ARG A 44 2.04 -2.82 18.21
CA ARG A 44 1.32 -4.09 18.08
C ARG A 44 -0.15 -3.78 17.89
N HIS A 45 -0.61 -3.89 16.66
CA HIS A 45 -2.02 -3.69 16.34
C HIS A 45 -2.88 -4.83 16.89
N THR A 46 -4.09 -4.51 17.35
CA THR A 46 -5.06 -5.52 17.82
C THR A 46 -5.67 -6.32 16.66
N TYR A 47 -5.64 -5.75 15.46
CA TYR A 47 -6.27 -6.30 14.25
C TYR A 47 -5.28 -7.01 13.30
N ALA A 48 -3.98 -7.00 13.60
CA ALA A 48 -2.97 -7.65 12.77
C ALA A 48 -1.87 -8.27 13.64
N PRO A 49 -1.42 -9.51 13.35
CA PRO A 49 -0.32 -10.11 14.08
C PRO A 49 1.01 -9.44 13.72
N GLY A 50 1.90 -9.29 14.72
CA GLY A 50 3.26 -8.77 14.55
C GLY A 50 3.46 -7.35 15.08
N TRP A 51 4.66 -6.83 14.87
CA TRP A 51 5.10 -5.49 15.25
C TRP A 51 5.32 -4.64 13.99
N PHE A 52 4.81 -3.42 13.99
CA PHE A 52 4.84 -2.52 12.83
C PHE A 52 5.38 -1.14 13.20
N LEU A 53 5.99 -0.48 12.23
CA LEU A 53 6.34 0.93 12.37
C LEU A 53 5.07 1.79 12.43
N PRO A 54 5.06 2.89 13.22
CA PRO A 54 3.97 3.85 13.20
C PRO A 54 3.80 4.45 11.80
N GLY A 55 2.58 4.79 11.44
CA GLY A 55 2.27 5.30 10.10
C GLY A 55 0.79 5.53 9.89
N GLY A 56 0.43 6.03 8.70
CA GLY A 56 -0.96 6.35 8.36
C GLY A 56 -1.14 6.77 6.90
N GLY A 57 -2.39 7.01 6.52
CA GLY A 57 -2.74 7.60 5.22
C GLY A 57 -2.26 9.05 5.13
N VAL A 58 -1.81 9.45 3.95
CA VAL A 58 -1.45 10.84 3.65
C VAL A 58 -2.65 11.50 3.00
N GLU A 59 -3.22 12.48 3.69
CA GLU A 59 -4.25 13.35 3.12
C GLU A 59 -3.64 14.38 2.18
N ARG A 60 -4.48 14.96 1.31
CA ARG A 60 -4.06 16.12 0.50
C ARG A 60 -3.85 17.31 1.44
N GLY A 61 -2.70 17.96 1.30
CA GLY A 61 -2.37 19.18 2.03
C GLY A 61 -3.25 20.36 1.66
#